data_AF-A0A662PT89-F1
#
_entry.id   AF-A0A662PT89-F1
#
_cell.length_a   1.000
_cell.length_b   1.000
_cell.length_c   1.000
_cell.angle_alpha   90.00
_cell.angle_beta   90.00
_cell.angle_gamma   90.00
#
_symmetry.space_group_name_H-M   'P 1'
#
loop_
_entity.id
_entity.type
_entity.pdbx_description
1 polymer ?
#
loop_
_entity_poly.entity_id
_entity_poly.type
_entity_poly.pdbx_seq_one_letter_code
_entity_poly.pdbx_strand_id
1 'polypeptide(L)'
;MPSTSRLSTLAKYPFLPEARKYISEYGLTLESFSDPAYSKIVERAKQRIVDAVRLGEGVDPSNMSEDEVVELASFPLAIILVAAVKDRFLARR
;
A
#
# COMPACT_ATOMS: atom_id res chain seq x y z
N MET A 1 17.38 5.99 -20.75
CA MET A 1 16.38 5.34 -19.89
C MET A 1 16.52 5.96 -18.52
N PRO A 2 15.51 6.62 -17.93
CA PRO A 2 15.64 7.09 -16.56
C PRO A 2 15.81 5.85 -15.67
N SER A 3 16.89 5.81 -14.91
CA SER A 3 17.16 4.74 -13.96
C SER A 3 16.13 4.84 -12.83
N THR A 4 15.02 4.11 -12.95
CA THR A 4 14.04 3.94 -11.88
C THR A 4 14.77 3.51 -10.61
N SER A 5 14.60 4.25 -9.51
CA SER A 5 15.25 3.93 -8.24
C SER A 5 14.84 2.52 -7.80
N ARG A 6 15.70 1.84 -7.01
CA ARG A 6 15.35 0.52 -6.46
C ARG A 6 14.04 0.59 -5.68
N LEU A 7 13.86 1.63 -4.88
CA LEU A 7 12.67 1.84 -4.06
C LEU A 7 11.42 2.09 -4.92
N SER A 8 11.55 2.84 -6.01
CA SER A 8 10.48 3.05 -7.00
C SER A 8 9.96 1.73 -7.59
N THR A 9 10.89 0.80 -7.88
CA THR A 9 10.51 -0.54 -8.35
C THR A 9 9.75 -1.31 -7.28
N LEU A 10 10.20 -1.25 -6.02
CA LEU A 10 9.51 -1.92 -4.92
C LEU A 10 8.11 -1.32 -4.66
N ALA A 11 7.97 0.00 -4.74
CA ALA A 11 6.69 0.69 -4.60
C ALA A 11 5.70 0.30 -5.71
N LYS A 12 6.19 0.12 -6.95
CA LYS A 12 5.38 -0.37 -8.08
C LYS A 12 4.98 -1.84 -7.93
N TYR A 13 5.83 -2.64 -7.30
CA TYR A 13 5.61 -4.08 -7.13
C TYR A 13 5.73 -4.49 -5.64
N PRO A 14 4.79 -4.02 -4.79
CA PRO A 14 4.90 -4.18 -3.33
C PRO A 14 4.67 -5.62 -2.86
N PHE A 15 4.27 -6.52 -3.77
CA PHE A 15 4.13 -7.96 -3.54
C PHE A 15 5.43 -8.74 -3.71
N LEU A 16 6.51 -8.11 -4.19
CA LEU A 16 7.80 -8.79 -4.35
C LEU A 16 8.42 -9.14 -2.99
N PRO A 17 9.16 -10.26 -2.87
CA PRO A 17 9.86 -10.63 -1.64
C PRO A 17 10.78 -9.52 -1.11
N GLU A 18 11.44 -8.79 -2.01
CA GLU A 18 12.34 -7.69 -1.69
C GLU A 18 11.59 -6.48 -1.11
N ALA A 19 10.38 -6.21 -1.60
CA ALA A 19 9.51 -5.15 -1.08
C ALA A 19 9.09 -5.47 0.36
N ARG A 20 8.68 -6.72 0.59
CA ARG A 20 8.35 -7.20 1.94
C ARG A 20 9.55 -7.11 2.89
N LYS A 21 10.73 -7.53 2.43
CA LYS A 21 11.96 -7.46 3.22
C LYS A 21 12.27 -6.01 3.60
N TYR A 22 12.22 -5.09 2.64
CA TYR A 22 12.49 -3.67 2.86
C TYR A 22 11.58 -3.09 3.94
N ILE A 23 10.26 -3.30 3.88
CA ILE A 23 9.33 -2.79 4.89
C ILE A 23 9.56 -3.44 6.26
N SER A 24 9.88 -4.73 6.30
CA SER A 24 10.09 -5.44 7.58
C SER A 24 11.27 -4.90 8.38
N GLU A 25 12.27 -4.31 7.72
CA GLU A 25 13.43 -3.70 8.38
C GLU A 25 13.06 -2.43 9.17
N TYR A 26 11.90 -1.81 8.90
CA TYR A 26 11.40 -0.64 9.66
C TYR A 26 10.73 -1.01 10.98
N GLY A 27 10.45 -2.29 11.23
CA GLY A 27 9.86 -2.75 12.49
C GLY A 27 8.47 -2.18 12.81
N LEU A 28 7.70 -1.79 11.79
CA LEU A 28 6.35 -1.24 11.97
C LEU A 28 5.39 -2.31 12.50
N THR A 29 4.59 -1.92 13.50
CA THR A 29 3.49 -2.73 14.06
C THR A 29 2.15 -2.12 13.66
N LEU A 30 1.03 -2.79 13.94
CA LEU A 30 -0.28 -2.21 13.66
C LEU A 30 -0.55 -0.98 14.52
N GLU A 31 -0.08 -1.04 15.78
CA GLU A 31 -0.18 0.03 16.76
C GLU A 31 0.56 1.29 16.29
N SER A 32 1.67 1.12 15.55
CA SER A 32 2.43 2.22 14.96
C SER A 32 1.55 3.13 14.11
N PHE A 33 0.56 2.60 13.39
CA PHE A 33 -0.32 3.40 12.51
C PHE A 33 -1.33 4.29 13.26
N SER A 34 -1.36 4.23 14.59
CA SER A 34 -2.12 5.19 15.41
C SER A 34 -1.38 6.52 15.58
N ASP A 35 -0.07 6.55 15.33
CA ASP A 35 0.73 7.77 15.38
C ASP A 35 0.42 8.65 14.14
N PRO A 36 0.06 9.94 14.32
CA PRO A 36 -0.17 10.88 13.23
C PRO A 36 0.98 10.98 12.22
N ALA A 37 2.22 10.65 12.60
CA ALA A 37 3.37 10.59 11.71
C ALA A 37 3.17 9.63 10.52
N TYR A 38 2.37 8.57 10.70
CA TYR A 38 2.08 7.59 9.64
C TYR A 38 0.73 7.80 8.96
N SER A 39 0.05 8.92 9.24
CA SER A 39 -1.27 9.25 8.66
C SER A 39 -1.29 9.14 7.13
N LYS A 40 -0.23 9.58 6.43
CA LYS A 40 -0.12 9.46 4.97
C LYS A 40 -0.20 8.02 4.48
N ILE A 41 0.38 7.06 5.22
CA ILE A 41 0.33 5.64 4.88
C ILE A 41 -1.10 5.13 5.06
N VAL A 42 -1.76 5.50 6.15
CA VAL A 42 -3.14 5.13 6.44
C VAL A 42 -4.09 5.66 5.38
N GLU A 43 -3.99 6.95 5.03
CA GLU A 43 -4.84 7.56 4.02
C GLU A 43 -4.59 6.96 2.63
N ARG A 44 -3.33 6.69 2.27
CA ARG A 44 -3.04 6.02 1.00
C ARG A 44 -3.62 4.61 0.97
N ALA A 45 -3.50 3.84 2.05
CA ALA A 45 -4.06 2.49 2.15
C ALA A 45 -5.59 2.50 1.99
N LYS A 46 -6.29 3.44 2.64
CA LYS A 46 -7.73 3.66 2.44
C LYS A 46 -8.04 3.99 0.99
N GLN A 47 -7.28 4.89 0.36
CA GLN A 47 -7.50 5.28 -1.02
C GLN A 47 -7.39 4.09 -1.98
N ARG A 48 -6.41 3.18 -1.79
CA ARG A 48 -6.30 1.94 -2.57
C ARG A 48 -7.59 1.11 -2.53
N ILE A 49 -8.17 0.96 -1.34
CA ILE A 49 -9.40 0.20 -1.14
C ILE A 49 -10.58 0.90 -1.83
N VAL A 50 -10.69 2.22 -1.68
CA VAL A 50 -11.74 3.02 -2.32
C VAL A 50 -11.64 2.96 -3.85
N ASP A 51 -10.43 3.06 -4.39
CA ASP A 51 -10.17 2.98 -5.83
C ASP A 51 -10.52 1.60 -6.38
N ALA A 52 -10.13 0.52 -5.70
CA ALA A 52 -10.50 -0.85 -6.08
C ALA A 52 -12.03 -1.04 -6.08
N VAL A 53 -12.72 -0.54 -5.05
CA VAL A 53 -14.19 -0.62 -4.97
C VAL A 53 -14.84 0.14 -6.13
N ARG A 54 -14.43 1.39 -6.36
CA ARG A 54 -15.07 2.30 -7.33
C ARG A 54 -14.73 1.96 -8.78
N LEU A 55 -13.46 1.67 -9.06
CA LEU A 55 -12.92 1.56 -10.42
C LEU A 55 -12.65 0.10 -10.82
N GLY A 56 -12.37 -0.80 -9.87
CA GLY A 56 -12.04 -2.18 -10.16
C GLY A 56 -10.81 -2.32 -11.04
N GLU A 57 -10.96 -2.99 -12.18
CA GLU A 57 -9.88 -3.14 -13.17
C GLU A 57 -9.51 -1.81 -13.86
N GLY A 58 -10.34 -0.76 -13.73
CA GLY A 58 -10.09 0.57 -14.26
C GLY A 58 -9.20 1.46 -13.38
N VAL A 59 -8.58 0.91 -12.32
CA VAL A 59 -7.62 1.66 -11.50
C VAL A 59 -6.41 2.02 -12.37
N ASP A 60 -6.13 3.32 -12.48
CA ASP A 60 -4.97 3.82 -13.21
C ASP A 60 -3.66 3.39 -12.49
N PRO A 61 -2.79 2.59 -13.14
CA PRO A 61 -1.52 2.17 -12.56
C PRO A 61 -0.57 3.33 -12.23
N SER A 62 -0.80 4.52 -12.79
CA SER A 62 -0.04 5.74 -12.51
C SER A 62 -0.54 6.49 -11.27
N ASN A 63 -1.71 6.13 -10.73
CA ASN A 63 -2.28 6.71 -9.51
C ASN A 63 -1.59 6.15 -8.25
N MET A 64 -0.30 6.50 -8.11
CA MET A 64 0.57 6.13 -7.01
C MET A 64 1.00 7.38 -6.24
N SER A 65 1.25 7.23 -4.94
CA SER A 65 1.87 8.29 -4.13
C SER A 65 3.26 8.61 -4.69
N GLU A 66 3.60 9.89 -4.77
CA GLU A 66 4.95 10.37 -5.11
C GLU A 66 5.98 9.97 -4.04
N ASP A 67 5.52 9.80 -2.80
CA ASP A 67 6.32 9.22 -1.72
C ASP A 67 6.31 7.70 -1.85
N GLU A 68 7.46 7.15 -2.29
CA GLU A 68 7.65 5.73 -2.56
C GLU A 68 7.53 4.86 -1.29
N VAL A 69 7.89 5.39 -0.12
CA VAL A 69 7.77 4.68 1.16
C VAL A 69 6.29 4.61 1.56
N VAL A 70 5.57 5.71 1.42
CA VAL A 70 4.12 5.75 1.66
C VAL A 70 3.39 4.78 0.74
N GLU A 71 3.71 4.80 -0.56
CA GLU A 71 3.12 3.89 -1.54
C GLU A 71 3.38 2.43 -1.16
N LEU A 72 4.64 2.11 -0.88
CA LEU A 72 5.08 0.76 -0.55
C LEU A 72 4.41 0.24 0.74
N ALA A 73 4.42 1.03 1.82
CA ALA A 73 3.83 0.65 3.11
C ALA A 73 2.29 0.60 3.08
N SER A 74 1.65 1.38 2.20
CA SER A 74 0.18 1.40 2.09
C SER A 74 -0.40 0.07 1.59
N PHE A 75 0.35 -0.69 0.79
CA PHE A 75 -0.10 -1.95 0.22
C PHE A 75 -0.40 -3.03 1.27
N PRO A 76 0.55 -3.44 2.14
CA PRO A 76 0.27 -4.44 3.16
C PRO A 76 -0.78 -3.95 4.15
N LEU A 77 -0.79 -2.65 4.49
CA LEU A 77 -1.81 -2.09 5.37
C LEU A 77 -3.21 -2.18 4.76
N ALA A 78 -3.36 -1.90 3.46
CA ALA A 78 -4.65 -2.07 2.77
C ALA A 78 -5.16 -3.51 2.82
N ILE A 79 -4.28 -4.50 2.63
CA ILE A 79 -4.64 -5.92 2.75
C ILE A 79 -5.12 -6.25 4.15
N ILE A 80 -4.40 -5.79 5.18
CA ILE A 80 -4.78 -6.01 6.59
C ILE A 80 -6.14 -5.40 6.89
N LEU A 81 -6.38 -4.16 6.45
CA LEU A 81 -7.65 -3.46 6.64
C LEU A 81 -8.81 -4.21 5.98
N VAL A 82 -8.65 -4.63 4.72
CA VAL A 82 -9.67 -5.42 4.01
C VAL A 82 -9.96 -6.74 4.74
N ALA A 83 -8.90 -7.43 5.18
CA ALA A 83 -9.05 -8.67 5.94
C ALA A 83 -9.79 -8.46 7.28
N ALA A 84 -9.54 -7.34 7.95
CA ALA A 84 -10.16 -6.99 9.23
C ALA A 84 -11.66 -6.69 9.11
N VAL A 85 -12.12 -6.19 7.95
CA VAL A 85 -13.56 -5.95 7.68
C VAL A 85 -14.35 -7.28 7.63
N LYS A 86 -13.70 -8.40 7.29
CA LYS A 86 -14.33 -9.73 7.15
C LYS A 86 -15.46 -9.78 6.11
N ASP A 87 -15.38 -8.93 5.10
CA ASP A 87 -16.31 -8.91 3.97
C ASP A 87 -15.68 -9.65 2.76
N ARG A 88 -16.30 -10.76 2.37
CA ARG A 88 -15.82 -11.59 1.24
C ARG A 88 -15.98 -10.92 -0.11
N PHE A 89 -16.95 -10.03 -0.27
CA PHE A 89 -17.12 -9.28 -1.51
C PHE A 89 -16.01 -8.23 -1.64
N LEU A 90 -15.74 -7.49 -0.56
CA LEU A 90 -14.64 -6.53 -0.52
C LEU A 90 -13.28 -7.19 -0.76
N ALA A 91 -13.03 -8.36 -0.17
CA ALA A 91 -11.77 -9.08 -0.34
C ALA A 91 -11.52 -9.60 -1.77
N ARG A 92 -12.57 -9.75 -2.58
CA ARG A 92 -12.46 -10.19 -3.98
C ARG A 92 -12.34 -9.03 -4.97
N ARG A 93 -12.58 -7.81 -4.50
CA ARG A 93 -12.65 -6.61 -5.32
C ARG A 93 -11.27 -6.00 -5.51
#